data_AF-A0A4P2VK91-F1
#
_entry.id   AF-A0A4P2VK91-F1
#
_cell.length_a   1.000
_cell.length_b   1.000
_cell.length_c   1.000
_cell.angle_alpha   90.00
_cell.angle_beta   90.00
_cell.angle_gamma   90.00
#
_symmetry.space_group_name_H-M   'P 1'
#
loop_
_entity.id
_entity.type
_entity.pdbx_description
1 polymer ?
#
loop_
_entity_poly.entity_id
_entity_poly.type
_entity_poly.pdbx_seq_one_letter_code
_entity_poly.pdbx_strand_id
1 'polypeptide(L)'
;MRVDVQFVNFPKSKLIQSYVEEKILDCIEKFSANTTSVRAFFSVDGIEHHVKISVIAGKLSTCVNANSNDIGYCIDKVLTKLESSLRKVTKKARHKRAEFSSVSEMSDYSATNLRLRKIRSQKSENIFDKFETHFVSDFEDHVRKVS
;
A
#
# COMPACT_ATOMS: atom_id res chain seq x y z
N MET A 1 -6.95 -1.37 18.56
CA MET A 1 -7.71 -1.18 17.31
C MET A 1 -9.20 -1.14 17.65
N ARG A 2 -9.98 -0.20 17.10
CA ARG A 2 -11.45 -0.17 17.27
C ARG A 2 -12.12 -0.60 15.97
N VAL A 3 -13.06 -1.54 16.04
CA VAL A 3 -13.87 -2.01 14.91
C VAL A 3 -15.32 -1.64 15.19
N ASP A 4 -15.87 -0.74 14.38
CA ASP A 4 -17.27 -0.35 14.46
C ASP A 4 -18.04 -1.00 13.30
N VAL A 5 -18.99 -1.86 13.63
CA VAL A 5 -19.87 -2.50 12.64
C VAL A 5 -21.24 -1.84 12.68
N GLN A 6 -21.68 -1.33 11.53
CA GLN A 6 -22.98 -0.70 11.35
C GLN A 6 -23.82 -1.51 10.37
N PHE A 7 -25.02 -1.85 10.79
CA PHE A 7 -26.02 -2.53 9.97
C PHE A 7 -27.13 -1.55 9.62
N VAL A 8 -27.43 -1.42 8.33
CA VAL A 8 -28.51 -0.61 7.77
C VAL A 8 -29.45 -1.56 7.06
N ASN A 9 -30.74 -1.55 7.40
CA ASN A 9 -31.75 -2.42 6.78
C ASN A 9 -31.42 -3.93 6.87
N PHE A 10 -30.61 -4.34 7.87
CA PHE A 10 -30.23 -5.73 8.10
C PHE A 10 -30.45 -6.10 9.58
N PRO A 11 -30.98 -7.30 9.90
CA PRO A 11 -31.09 -7.74 11.28
C PRO A 11 -29.70 -7.83 11.91
N LYS A 12 -29.52 -7.20 13.06
CA LYS A 12 -28.26 -7.22 13.83
C LYS A 12 -28.01 -8.63 14.39
N SER A 13 -27.48 -9.52 13.56
CA SER A 13 -27.07 -10.85 13.97
C SER A 13 -25.70 -10.77 14.65
N LYS A 14 -25.65 -11.12 15.94
CA LYS A 14 -24.40 -11.15 16.71
C LYS A 14 -23.38 -12.11 16.10
N LEU A 15 -23.83 -13.24 15.55
CA LEU A 15 -22.95 -14.24 14.94
C LEU A 15 -22.22 -13.69 13.71
N ILE A 16 -22.95 -12.99 12.84
CA ILE A 16 -22.39 -12.39 11.63
C ILE A 16 -21.44 -11.26 12.01
N GLN A 17 -21.82 -10.45 13.00
CA GLN A 17 -20.97 -9.39 13.51
C GLN A 17 -19.64 -9.94 14.04
N SER A 18 -19.65 -10.93 14.94
CA SER A 18 -18.43 -11.51 15.48
C SER A 18 -17.56 -12.17 14.41
N TYR A 19 -18.18 -12.89 13.46
CA TYR A 19 -17.48 -13.51 12.34
C TYR A 19 -16.75 -12.47 11.47
N VAL A 20 -17.43 -11.38 11.12
CA VAL A 20 -16.86 -10.30 10.32
C VAL A 20 -15.75 -9.58 11.08
N GLU A 21 -15.98 -9.28 12.37
CA GLU A 21 -14.98 -8.61 13.22
C GLU A 21 -13.69 -9.43 13.29
N GLU A 22 -13.79 -10.74 13.55
CA GLU A 22 -12.65 -11.66 13.60
C GLU A 22 -11.89 -11.69 12.26
N LYS A 23 -12.60 -11.84 11.14
CA LYS A 23 -11.96 -11.86 9.80
C LYS A 23 -11.29 -10.54 9.43
N ILE A 24 -11.89 -9.42 9.79
CA ILE A 24 -11.31 -8.10 9.58
C ILE A 24 -10.05 -7.92 10.43
N LEU A 25 -10.09 -8.35 11.69
CA LEU A 25 -8.95 -8.33 12.60
C LEU A 25 -7.79 -9.15 12.04
N ASP A 26 -8.02 -10.42 11.70
CA ASP A 26 -7.02 -11.32 11.12
C ASP A 26 -6.37 -10.74 9.86
N CYS A 27 -7.18 -10.12 8.99
CA CYS A 27 -6.70 -9.48 7.77
C CYS A 27 -5.77 -8.30 8.10
N ILE A 28 -6.19 -7.45 9.02
CA ILE A 28 -5.48 -6.21 9.32
C ILE A 28 -4.19 -6.48 10.09
N GLU A 29 -4.20 -7.40 11.05
CA GLU A 29 -3.00 -7.78 11.81
C GLU A 29 -1.88 -8.28 10.90
N LYS A 30 -2.22 -8.99 9.81
CA LYS A 30 -1.24 -9.47 8.81
C LYS A 30 -0.56 -8.36 8.03
N PHE A 31 -1.23 -7.22 7.79
CA PHE A 31 -0.73 -6.20 6.86
C PHE A 31 -0.40 -4.84 7.51
N SER A 32 -0.93 -4.53 8.69
CA SER A 32 -0.83 -3.20 9.28
C SER A 32 -0.69 -3.24 10.80
N ALA A 33 0.52 -2.95 11.29
CA ALA A 33 0.83 -2.87 12.72
C ALA A 33 0.20 -1.64 13.43
N ASN A 34 -0.21 -0.60 12.68
CA ASN A 34 -0.61 0.71 13.24
C ASN A 34 -2.04 1.13 12.86
N THR A 35 -2.99 0.20 12.90
CA THR A 35 -4.38 0.50 12.53
C THR A 35 -5.14 1.17 13.67
N THR A 36 -5.71 2.35 13.41
CA THR A 36 -6.38 3.18 14.42
C THR A 36 -7.86 2.83 14.54
N SER A 37 -8.58 2.82 13.42
CA SER A 37 -10.03 2.56 13.40
C SER A 37 -10.47 1.86 12.12
N VAL A 38 -11.39 0.92 12.27
CA VAL A 38 -12.07 0.24 11.16
C VAL A 38 -13.56 0.46 11.29
N ARG A 39 -14.21 0.83 10.19
CA ARG A 39 -15.67 0.95 10.11
C ARG A 39 -16.19 0.05 9.01
N ALA A 40 -17.06 -0.88 9.36
CA ALA A 40 -17.74 -1.74 8.42
C ALA A 40 -19.22 -1.37 8.36
N PHE A 41 -19.74 -1.18 7.15
CA PHE A 41 -21.12 -0.86 6.87
C PHE A 41 -21.72 -2.00 6.06
N PHE A 42 -22.79 -2.57 6.56
CA PHE A 42 -23.59 -3.61 5.93
C PHE A 42 -24.95 -3.03 5.61
N SER A 43 -25.32 -2.98 4.33
CA SER A 43 -26.64 -2.57 3.89
C SER A 43 -27.25 -3.63 2.99
N VAL A 44 -28.58 -3.73 3.02
CA VAL A 44 -29.33 -4.59 2.12
C VAL A 44 -30.34 -3.75 1.37
N ASP A 45 -30.23 -3.77 0.05
CA ASP A 45 -31.10 -3.06 -0.87
C ASP A 45 -31.82 -4.10 -1.75
N GLY A 46 -33.04 -4.45 -1.35
CA GLY A 46 -33.81 -5.50 -2.01
C GLY A 46 -33.20 -6.89 -1.84
N ILE A 47 -32.56 -7.40 -2.90
CA ILE A 47 -31.92 -8.73 -2.95
C ILE A 47 -30.40 -8.62 -2.83
N GLU A 48 -29.82 -7.43 -3.06
CA GLU A 48 -28.37 -7.25 -3.02
C GLU A 48 -27.91 -6.85 -1.61
N HIS A 49 -26.90 -7.56 -1.12
CA HIS A 49 -26.11 -7.17 0.03
C HIS A 49 -24.98 -6.28 -0.42
N HIS A 50 -24.87 -5.10 0.20
CA HIS A 50 -23.80 -4.14 0.00
C HIS A 50 -22.95 -4.07 1.26
N VAL A 51 -21.64 -4.23 1.09
CA VAL A 51 -20.69 -4.17 2.20
C VAL A 51 -19.62 -3.16 1.87
N LYS A 52 -19.38 -2.22 2.80
CA LYS A 52 -18.36 -1.19 2.69
C LYS A 52 -17.49 -1.20 3.93
N ILE A 53 -16.19 -1.34 3.75
CA ILE A 53 -15.21 -1.28 4.84
C ILE A 53 -14.28 -0.09 4.63
N SER A 54 -14.14 0.73 5.67
CA SER A 54 -13.20 1.84 5.74
C SER A 54 -12.19 1.56 6.83
N VAL A 55 -10.91 1.51 6.47
CA VAL A 55 -9.79 1.34 7.40
C VAL A 55 -8.99 2.64 7.45
N ILE A 56 -8.74 3.12 8.66
CA ILE A 56 -7.91 4.29 8.93
C ILE A 56 -6.75 3.87 9.84
N ALA A 57 -5.53 4.05 9.35
CA ALA A 57 -4.28 3.69 10.00
C ALA A 57 -3.30 4.87 9.88
N GLY A 58 -3.38 5.82 10.82
CA GLY A 58 -2.57 7.05 10.78
C GLY A 58 -2.75 7.84 9.47
N LYS A 59 -1.73 7.88 8.62
CA LYS A 59 -1.75 8.57 7.30
C LYS A 59 -2.38 7.73 6.19
N LEU A 60 -2.68 6.47 6.44
CA LEU A 60 -3.33 5.57 5.48
C LEU A 60 -4.83 5.56 5.70
N SER A 61 -5.59 5.85 4.64
CA SER A 61 -7.04 5.66 4.60
C SER A 61 -7.37 4.80 3.38
N THR A 62 -7.98 3.64 3.60
CA THR A 62 -8.44 2.74 2.54
C THR A 62 -9.93 2.48 2.70
N CYS A 63 -10.66 2.57 1.60
CA CYS A 63 -12.08 2.27 1.55
C CYS A 63 -12.32 1.22 0.46
N VAL A 64 -13.10 0.20 0.79
CA VAL A 64 -13.40 -0.93 -0.10
C VAL A 64 -14.89 -1.20 -0.06
N ASN A 65 -15.47 -1.52 -1.21
CA ASN A 65 -16.86 -1.91 -1.36
C ASN A 65 -17.01 -3.22 -2.14
N ALA A 66 -18.05 -3.98 -1.84
CA ALA A 66 -18.55 -5.02 -2.73
C ALA A 66 -20.05 -5.20 -2.55
N ASN A 67 -20.65 -5.81 -3.57
CA ASN A 67 -22.03 -6.26 -3.57
C ASN A 67 -22.11 -7.71 -4.03
N SER A 68 -23.11 -8.41 -3.51
CA SER A 68 -23.54 -9.74 -3.97
C SER A 68 -24.93 -10.09 -3.43
N ASN A 69 -25.56 -11.10 -4.03
CA ASN A 69 -26.83 -11.66 -3.57
C ASN A 69 -26.67 -12.53 -2.32
N ASP A 70 -25.47 -13.05 -2.05
CA ASP A 70 -25.15 -13.82 -0.84
C ASP A 70 -24.22 -13.01 0.07
N ILE A 71 -24.59 -12.89 1.35
CA ILE A 71 -23.82 -12.17 2.35
C ILE A 71 -22.45 -12.81 2.60
N GLY A 72 -22.38 -14.15 2.62
CA GLY A 72 -21.11 -14.86 2.86
C GLY A 72 -20.10 -14.54 1.78
N TYR A 73 -20.52 -14.72 0.52
CA TYR A 73 -19.70 -14.36 -0.63
C TYR A 73 -19.38 -12.86 -0.69
N CYS A 74 -20.33 -11.99 -0.31
CA CYS A 74 -20.08 -10.55 -0.28
C CYS A 74 -18.97 -10.20 0.74
N ILE A 75 -18.97 -10.81 1.92
CA ILE A 75 -17.95 -10.62 2.95
C ILE A 75 -16.59 -11.05 2.41
N ASP A 76 -16.47 -12.26 1.86
CA ASP A 76 -15.22 -12.79 1.30
C ASP A 76 -14.68 -11.89 0.18
N LYS A 77 -15.58 -11.39 -0.69
CA LYS A 77 -15.23 -10.47 -1.77
C LYS A 77 -14.73 -9.12 -1.27
N VAL A 78 -15.28 -8.60 -0.17
CA VAL A 78 -14.76 -7.37 0.45
C VAL A 78 -13.41 -7.63 1.11
N LEU A 79 -13.26 -8.74 1.83
CA LEU A 79 -12.01 -9.09 2.50
C LEU A 79 -10.85 -9.25 1.51
N THR A 80 -11.06 -9.98 0.41
CA THR A 80 -10.04 -10.13 -0.65
C THR A 80 -9.64 -8.79 -1.28
N LYS A 81 -10.61 -7.90 -1.52
CA LYS A 81 -10.31 -6.53 -1.98
C LYS A 81 -9.54 -5.73 -0.93
N LEU A 82 -9.89 -5.83 0.35
CA LEU A 82 -9.20 -5.19 1.45
C LEU A 82 -7.74 -5.66 1.54
N GLU A 83 -7.50 -6.96 1.52
CA GLU A 83 -6.16 -7.55 1.50
C GLU A 83 -5.33 -7.03 0.32
N SER A 84 -5.92 -7.01 -0.88
CA SER A 84 -5.23 -6.52 -2.07
C SER A 84 -4.84 -5.05 -1.96
N SER A 85 -5.70 -4.23 -1.33
CA SER A 85 -5.47 -2.80 -1.12
C SER A 85 -4.35 -2.58 -0.10
N LEU A 86 -4.42 -3.26 1.05
CA LEU A 86 -3.38 -3.18 2.09
C LEU A 86 -2.02 -3.68 1.57
N ARG A 87 -1.98 -4.78 0.82
CA ARG A 87 -0.77 -5.30 0.19
C ARG A 87 -0.14 -4.31 -0.79
N LYS A 88 -0.96 -3.59 -1.58
CA LYS A 88 -0.46 -2.56 -2.50
C LYS A 88 0.19 -1.41 -1.74
N VAL A 89 -0.40 -1.01 -0.62
CA VAL A 89 0.11 0.09 0.21
C VAL A 89 1.44 -0.28 0.87
N THR A 90 1.53 -1.47 1.48
CA THR A 90 2.78 -1.94 2.10
C THR A 90 3.90 -2.10 1.08
N LYS A 91 3.60 -2.64 -0.11
CA LYS A 91 4.56 -2.70 -1.22
C LYS A 91 5.03 -1.31 -1.65
N LYS A 92 4.11 -0.35 -1.86
CA LYS A 92 4.48 1.04 -2.22
C LYS A 92 5.40 1.69 -1.19
N ALA A 93 5.19 1.44 0.10
CA ALA A 93 6.06 1.95 1.15
C ALA A 93 7.47 1.31 1.09
N ARG A 94 7.56 0.02 0.76
CA ARG A 94 8.84 -0.71 0.60
C ARG A 94 9.63 -0.26 -0.64
N HIS A 95 8.98 -0.10 -1.79
CA HIS A 95 9.67 0.31 -3.03
C HIS A 95 10.21 1.74 -2.98
N LYS A 96 9.62 2.62 -2.16
CA LYS A 96 10.20 3.96 -1.91
C LYS A 96 11.54 3.93 -1.18
N ARG A 97 11.95 2.79 -0.58
CA ARG A 97 13.13 2.73 0.29
C ARG A 97 14.28 1.88 -0.22
N ALA A 98 14.11 0.97 -1.19
CA ALA A 98 15.17 0.01 -1.52
C ALA A 98 15.84 0.22 -2.88
N GLU A 99 15.09 0.50 -3.94
CA GLU A 99 15.64 0.45 -5.32
C GLU A 99 16.42 1.72 -5.72
N PHE A 100 16.46 2.73 -4.84
CA PHE A 100 17.24 3.95 -5.04
C PHE A 100 18.11 4.34 -3.83
N SER A 101 18.20 3.51 -2.78
CA SER A 101 18.95 3.84 -1.55
C SER A 101 20.08 2.88 -1.18
N SER A 102 20.34 1.83 -1.97
CA SER A 102 21.58 1.07 -1.80
C SER A 102 22.81 1.87 -2.22
N VAL A 103 22.61 2.95 -2.99
CA VAL A 103 23.70 3.83 -3.40
C VAL A 103 23.73 5.02 -2.45
N SER A 104 24.91 5.28 -1.88
CA SER A 104 25.14 6.41 -0.98
C SER A 104 24.61 7.72 -1.58
N GLU A 105 24.04 8.62 -0.77
CA GLU A 105 23.63 9.96 -1.25
C GLU A 105 24.79 10.74 -1.87
N MET A 106 26.02 10.40 -1.49
CA MET A 106 27.27 10.99 -2.02
C MET A 106 27.70 10.44 -3.38
N SER A 107 27.05 9.36 -3.84
CA SER A 107 27.33 8.73 -5.13
C SER A 107 26.66 9.47 -6.27
N ASP A 108 27.31 9.48 -7.43
CA ASP A 108 26.75 10.06 -8.65
C ASP A 108 25.58 9.26 -9.22
N TYR A 109 25.46 7.99 -8.81
CA TYR A 109 24.42 7.04 -9.22
C TYR A 109 23.17 7.09 -8.34
N SER A 110 23.15 7.96 -7.32
CA SER A 110 21.92 8.19 -6.55
C SER A 110 20.83 8.77 -7.45
N ALA A 111 19.59 8.36 -7.21
CA ALA A 111 18.44 8.79 -8.01
C ALA A 111 18.26 10.31 -8.04
N THR A 112 18.64 10.98 -6.94
CA THR A 112 18.62 12.43 -6.79
C THR A 112 19.66 13.09 -7.69
N ASN A 113 20.91 12.60 -7.70
CA ASN A 113 21.99 13.15 -8.51
C ASN A 113 21.77 12.89 -10.01
N LEU A 114 21.31 11.69 -10.39
CA LEU A 114 20.93 11.38 -11.78
C LEU A 114 19.81 12.30 -12.29
N ARG A 115 18.81 12.59 -11.44
CA ARG A 115 17.71 13.50 -11.79
C ARG A 115 18.19 14.93 -11.96
N LEU A 116 19.08 15.43 -11.08
CA LEU A 116 19.68 16.76 -11.23
C LEU A 116 20.52 16.87 -12.50
N ARG A 117 21.30 15.83 -12.83
CA ARG A 117 22.10 15.79 -14.06
C ARG A 117 21.23 15.77 -15.32
N LYS A 118 20.13 15.01 -15.32
CA LYS A 118 19.15 15.00 -16.43
C LYS A 118 18.50 16.37 -16.67
N ILE A 119 18.29 17.15 -15.63
CA ILE A 119 17.72 18.50 -15.77
C ILE A 119 18.75 19.46 -16.42
N ARG A 120 20.05 19.23 -16.18
CA ARG A 120 21.15 20.07 -16.65
C ARG A 120 21.73 19.64 -18.00
N SER A 121 21.47 18.42 -18.46
CA SER A 121 21.97 17.90 -19.73
C SER A 121 21.26 18.52 -20.94
N GLN A 122 22.00 18.69 -22.03
CA GLN A 122 21.43 19.10 -23.31
C GLN A 122 20.55 17.97 -23.91
N LYS A 123 19.51 18.34 -24.67
CA LYS A 123 18.48 17.40 -25.20
C LYS A 123 19.04 16.26 -26.07
N SER A 124 20.23 16.42 -26.63
CA SER A 124 20.89 15.44 -27.49
C SER A 124 21.79 14.45 -26.74
N GLU A 125 22.01 14.62 -25.43
CA GLU A 125 22.86 13.72 -24.66
C GLU A 125 22.04 12.67 -23.91
N ASN A 126 22.33 11.40 -24.17
CA ASN A 126 21.89 10.31 -23.30
C ASN A 126 22.73 10.33 -22.03
N ILE A 127 22.12 10.79 -20.94
CA ILE A 127 22.78 10.82 -19.62
C ILE A 127 23.22 9.42 -19.20
N PHE A 128 22.48 8.37 -19.58
CA PHE A 128 22.76 6.99 -19.18
C PHE A 128 24.01 6.40 -19.84
N ASP A 129 24.37 6.82 -21.06
CA ASP A 129 25.59 6.36 -21.74
C ASP A 129 26.87 6.79 -20.99
N LYS A 130 26.80 7.86 -20.19
CA LYS A 130 27.91 8.30 -19.30
C LYS A 130 28.07 7.42 -18.05
N PHE A 131 27.07 6.60 -17.72
CA PHE A 131 27.03 5.79 -16.50
C PHE A 131 27.04 4.27 -16.75
N GLU A 132 26.73 3.82 -17.97
CA GLU A 132 26.66 2.39 -18.31
C GLU A 132 28.02 1.66 -18.34
N THR A 133 29.15 2.37 -18.39
CA THR A 133 30.46 1.73 -18.52
C THR A 133 31.09 1.26 -17.22
N HIS A 134 30.58 1.65 -16.06
CA HIS A 134 31.15 1.22 -14.78
C HIS A 134 30.07 1.00 -13.73
N PHE A 135 29.80 -0.27 -13.40
CA PHE A 135 29.25 -0.63 -12.10
C PHE A 135 30.33 -0.36 -11.05
N VAL A 136 30.40 0.89 -10.58
CA VAL A 136 31.35 1.32 -9.56
C VAL A 136 30.76 0.93 -8.20
N SER A 137 31.44 0.04 -7.49
CA SER A 137 31.10 -0.23 -6.09
C SER A 137 31.34 1.03 -5.25
N ASP A 138 30.60 1.25 -4.16
CA ASP A 138 30.73 2.45 -3.30
C ASP A 138 32.18 2.74 -2.84
N PHE A 139 33.04 1.72 -2.84
CA PHE A 139 34.46 1.80 -2.54
C PHE A 139 35.27 2.58 -3.60
N GLU A 140 35.00 2.35 -4.88
CA GLU A 140 35.75 2.98 -5.98
C GLU A 140 35.37 4.47 -6.18
N ASP A 141 34.15 4.86 -5.79
CA ASP A 141 33.64 6.23 -5.94
C ASP A 141 34.34 7.22 -4.98
N HIS A 142 34.83 6.74 -3.83
CA HIS A 142 35.60 7.55 -2.87
C HIS A 142 37.02 7.86 -3.38
N VAL A 143 37.62 6.94 -4.13
CA VAL A 143 39.01 7.07 -4.61
C VAL A 143 39.11 8.07 -5.77
N ARG A 144 38.08 8.18 -6.61
CA ARG A 144 38.06 9.10 -7.77
C ARG A 144 37.98 10.59 -7.41
N LYS A 145 37.51 10.96 -6.21
CA LYS A 145 37.40 12.38 -5.80
C LYS A 145 38.73 13.02 -5.44
N VAL A 146 39.82 12.25 -5.35
CA VAL A 146 41.13 12.72 -4.83
C VAL A 146 42.19 12.86 -5.94
N SER A 147 41.84 12.67 -7.21
CA SER A 147 42.77 12.81 -8.35
C SER A 147 42.53 14.07 -9.16
#